data_AF-A0A8T2XSL4-F1
#
_entry.id   AF-A0A8T2XSL4-F1
#
_cell.length_a   1.000
_cell.length_b   1.000
_cell.length_c   1.000
_cell.angle_alpha   90.00
_cell.angle_beta   90.00
_cell.angle_gamma   90.00
#
_symmetry.space_group_name_H-M   'P 1'
#
loop_
_entity.id
_entity.type
_entity.pdbx_description
1 polymer ?
#
loop_
_entity_poly.entity_id
_entity_poly.type
_entity_poly.pdbx_seq_one_letter_code
_entity_poly.pdbx_strand_id
1 'polypeptide(L)'
;MLSLSAAPTTAAPAAKLSRVPSAALHQKTTSAAFFSQKVQLNSLRSSCSAIKSMADSQTISVPKNEQQSPASGKKQALISLSDRKDLAFLGTGLQQLGYTIVSTGGTASALEGAGVSVTKVEQLTHFPEMLDGRVKTLHPHIHGGILARRDQKHHMEALSEHGIGSFDVVVVNLYPFYDKVTSTGGIEFEDGIENIDIGGPAMIRAAAKNHKDVLIVVDNEDYLGLLEFLKGDRDDQQFRRKLAWKAFQHCASYDSAVSEWLWKQTMGDKFPPSFTVPLELKSSLRYGENPHQNAAFYVDKSISEVNAGGIATAIQHHGKEMSYNNYLDADAAWNCVSEFQNPTCVIVKHTNPCGVASRGDILEAYRLAVKGDPVSAFGGIVAFNIEVDEVSCVYRFQVRR
;
A
#
# COMPACT_ATOMS: atom_id res chain seq x y z
N MET A 1 31.82 37.27 -55.27
CA MET A 1 31.73 36.16 -56.23
C MET A 1 30.40 35.47 -56.01
N LEU A 2 29.48 35.62 -56.99
CA LEU A 2 28.26 34.86 -57.31
C LEU A 2 27.29 34.47 -56.17
N SER A 3 25.97 34.66 -56.23
CA SER A 3 25.02 35.52 -56.96
C SER A 3 23.62 35.12 -56.47
N LEU A 4 22.78 36.14 -56.22
CA LEU A 4 21.31 36.20 -56.09
C LEU A 4 20.46 35.07 -56.71
N SER A 5 19.30 34.75 -56.11
CA SER A 5 18.00 35.26 -56.58
C SER A 5 16.80 34.86 -55.68
N ALA A 6 15.75 35.67 -55.75
CA ALA A 6 14.50 35.59 -55.03
C ALA A 6 13.35 35.04 -55.93
N ALA A 7 12.32 34.47 -55.27
CA ALA A 7 10.85 34.39 -55.52
C ALA A 7 10.28 34.68 -56.95
N PRO A 8 9.16 34.05 -57.42
CA PRO A 8 7.85 34.16 -56.75
C PRO A 8 6.81 33.02 -56.94
N THR A 9 5.67 33.23 -56.26
CA THR A 9 4.32 32.64 -56.28
C THR A 9 3.75 32.05 -57.59
N THR A 10 2.96 30.97 -57.47
CA THR A 10 1.69 30.77 -58.22
C THR A 10 0.68 29.91 -57.44
N ALA A 11 -0.59 30.26 -57.63
CA ALA A 11 -1.77 29.74 -56.95
C ALA A 11 -2.44 28.54 -57.70
N ALA A 12 -3.42 27.94 -57.01
CA ALA A 12 -4.16 26.70 -57.27
C ALA A 12 -4.81 26.52 -58.67
N PRO A 13 -5.35 25.31 -58.92
CA PRO A 13 -6.81 25.25 -58.99
C PRO A 13 -7.44 24.10 -58.18
N ALA A 14 -8.69 24.36 -57.79
CA ALA A 14 -9.59 23.51 -57.03
C ALA A 14 -10.01 22.23 -57.75
N ALA A 15 -10.14 21.13 -57.01
CA ALA A 15 -10.80 19.90 -57.45
C ALA A 15 -12.01 19.58 -56.54
N LYS A 16 -13.18 19.96 -57.08
CA LYS A 16 -14.53 19.39 -56.97
C LYS A 16 -14.89 18.48 -55.78
N LEU A 17 -15.82 19.03 -54.99
CA LEU A 17 -16.91 18.39 -54.26
C LEU A 17 -17.49 17.12 -54.91
N SER A 18 -17.67 16.08 -54.11
CA SER A 18 -18.79 15.13 -54.21
C SER A 18 -19.62 15.18 -52.92
N ARG A 19 -20.74 15.92 -52.99
CA ARG A 19 -21.92 15.70 -52.14
C ARG A 19 -22.67 14.48 -52.68
N VAL A 20 -23.38 13.73 -51.83
CA VAL A 20 -24.85 13.61 -51.74
C VAL A 20 -25.15 12.23 -51.07
N PRO A 21 -26.28 11.97 -50.35
CA PRO A 21 -27.27 12.86 -49.72
C PRO A 21 -27.48 12.62 -48.20
N SER A 22 -28.00 13.66 -47.56
CA SER A 22 -28.85 13.56 -46.37
C SER A 22 -30.22 12.98 -46.77
N ALA A 23 -30.64 11.88 -46.13
CA ALA A 23 -32.02 11.42 -46.15
C ALA A 23 -32.64 11.62 -44.76
N ALA A 24 -33.54 12.60 -44.69
CA ALA A 24 -34.51 12.74 -43.63
C ALA A 24 -35.57 11.65 -43.78
N LEU A 25 -35.92 10.96 -42.69
CA LEU A 25 -37.14 10.16 -42.61
C LEU A 25 -37.73 10.25 -41.19
N HIS A 26 -38.83 10.99 -41.16
CA HIS A 26 -39.98 11.00 -40.27
C HIS A 26 -39.91 10.40 -38.86
N GLN A 27 -40.20 11.30 -37.91
CA GLN A 27 -40.90 11.04 -36.67
C GLN A 27 -42.08 10.07 -36.86
N LYS A 28 -42.11 8.99 -36.08
CA LYS A 28 -43.35 8.38 -35.60
C LYS A 28 -43.29 8.33 -34.09
N THR A 29 -44.15 9.14 -33.49
CA THR A 29 -44.57 9.09 -32.10
C THR A 29 -45.31 7.78 -31.83
N THR A 30 -44.88 7.02 -30.84
CA THR A 30 -45.70 5.98 -30.21
C THR A 30 -45.64 6.16 -28.70
N SER A 31 -46.78 6.62 -28.18
CA SER A 31 -47.14 6.70 -26.77
C SER A 31 -47.10 5.30 -26.16
N ALA A 32 -46.28 5.08 -25.13
CA ALA A 32 -46.38 3.92 -24.26
C ALA A 32 -47.10 4.33 -22.96
N ALA A 33 -48.32 3.82 -22.82
CA ALA A 33 -49.23 4.06 -21.72
C ALA A 33 -48.70 3.48 -20.40
N PHE A 34 -48.91 4.23 -19.32
CA PHE A 34 -48.78 3.77 -17.95
C PHE A 34 -49.77 2.63 -17.68
N PHE A 35 -49.26 1.42 -17.43
CA PHE A 35 -50.02 0.35 -16.80
C PHE A 35 -49.60 0.22 -15.34
N SER A 36 -50.49 0.65 -14.45
CA SER A 36 -50.45 0.40 -13.00
C SER A 36 -50.79 -1.08 -12.75
N GLN A 37 -49.80 -1.87 -12.32
CA GLN A 37 -50.07 -3.14 -11.64
C GLN A 37 -49.76 -2.98 -10.14
N LYS A 38 -50.84 -3.09 -9.34
CA LYS A 38 -50.78 -3.24 -7.88
C LYS A 38 -50.10 -4.56 -7.56
N VAL A 39 -48.99 -4.51 -6.82
CA VAL A 39 -48.41 -5.69 -6.17
C VAL A 39 -48.79 -5.65 -4.69
N GLN A 40 -49.43 -6.72 -4.22
CA GLN A 40 -49.83 -6.93 -2.84
C GLN A 40 -48.60 -7.06 -1.92
N LEU A 41 -48.59 -6.32 -0.81
CA LEU A 41 -47.70 -6.59 0.32
C LEU A 41 -48.14 -7.89 1.00
N ASN A 42 -47.32 -8.93 0.93
CA ASN A 42 -47.34 -10.02 1.89
C ASN A 42 -46.08 -9.94 2.76
N SER A 43 -46.30 -9.88 4.08
CA SER A 43 -45.25 -9.90 5.09
C SER A 43 -44.53 -11.25 5.08
N LEU A 44 -43.21 -11.24 4.99
CA LEU A 44 -42.38 -12.40 5.31
C LEU A 44 -41.40 -12.02 6.41
N ARG A 45 -41.55 -12.71 7.54
CA ARG A 45 -40.65 -12.70 8.69
C ARG A 45 -39.28 -13.19 8.22
N SER A 46 -38.24 -12.40 8.48
CA SER A 46 -36.85 -12.81 8.30
C SER A 46 -36.49 -13.84 9.38
N SER A 47 -36.28 -15.08 8.97
CA SER A 47 -35.61 -16.09 9.78
C SER A 47 -34.10 -15.92 9.61
N CYS A 48 -33.42 -15.50 10.68
CA CYS A 48 -31.96 -15.52 10.76
C CYS A 48 -31.47 -16.98 10.72
N SER A 49 -30.87 -17.42 9.61
CA SER A 49 -30.13 -18.68 9.55
C SER A 49 -28.63 -18.41 9.71
N ALA A 50 -28.02 -19.00 10.73
CA ALA A 50 -26.57 -19.02 10.91
C ALA A 50 -25.89 -19.69 9.70
N ILE A 51 -24.85 -19.05 9.17
CA ILE A 51 -24.00 -19.60 8.12
C ILE A 51 -23.21 -20.77 8.73
N LYS A 52 -23.55 -22.00 8.35
CA LYS A 52 -22.78 -23.21 8.65
C LYS A 52 -21.48 -23.20 7.84
N SER A 53 -20.36 -23.49 8.52
CA SER A 53 -19.06 -23.73 7.89
C SER A 53 -19.10 -24.98 7.00
N MET A 54 -18.56 -24.87 5.80
CA MET A 54 -18.27 -25.99 4.91
C MET A 54 -16.98 -26.67 5.37
N ALA A 55 -17.08 -27.89 5.92
CA ALA A 55 -16.13 -29.00 5.77
C ALA A 55 -16.54 -30.15 6.71
N ASP A 56 -17.44 -31.02 6.26
CA ASP A 56 -17.51 -32.40 6.74
C ASP A 56 -16.77 -33.26 5.69
N SER A 57 -15.52 -33.62 5.97
CA SER A 57 -14.79 -34.59 5.17
C SER A 57 -14.02 -35.52 6.11
N GLN A 58 -14.24 -36.82 5.93
CA GLN A 58 -13.65 -37.91 6.70
C GLN A 58 -12.13 -37.88 6.62
N THR A 59 -11.46 -37.77 7.77
CA THR A 59 -10.00 -37.85 7.92
C THR A 59 -9.54 -39.30 7.84
N ILE A 60 -8.57 -39.56 6.96
CA ILE A 60 -7.86 -40.84 6.85
C ILE A 60 -6.83 -40.92 7.98
N SER A 61 -6.89 -41.99 8.78
CA SER A 61 -5.99 -42.26 9.90
C SER A 61 -4.59 -42.70 9.43
N VAL A 62 -3.55 -42.00 9.89
CA VAL A 62 -2.12 -42.36 9.72
C VAL A 62 -1.64 -43.11 10.98
N PRO A 63 -0.70 -44.09 10.89
CA PRO A 63 -0.32 -44.93 12.03
C PRO A 63 0.41 -44.14 13.13
N LYS A 64 0.04 -44.41 14.38
CA LYS A 64 0.64 -43.84 15.60
C LYS A 64 2.08 -44.36 15.77
N ASN A 65 3.04 -43.44 15.71
CA ASN A 65 4.35 -43.65 16.31
C ASN A 65 4.32 -43.00 17.70
N GLU A 66 4.75 -43.72 18.73
CA GLU A 66 4.82 -43.21 20.09
C GLU A 66 5.81 -42.04 20.15
N GLN A 67 5.29 -40.82 20.27
CA GLN A 67 6.08 -39.60 20.46
C GLN A 67 5.52 -38.78 21.62
N GLN A 68 6.44 -38.19 22.38
CA GLN A 68 6.20 -37.37 23.56
C GLN A 68 5.20 -36.27 23.26
N SER A 69 4.11 -36.24 24.03
CA SER A 69 3.08 -35.21 23.97
C SER A 69 3.70 -33.82 24.13
N PRO A 70 3.44 -32.86 23.23
CA PRO A 70 3.80 -31.48 23.49
C PRO A 70 2.99 -31.04 24.70
N ALA A 71 3.70 -30.58 25.74
CA ALA A 71 3.10 -30.18 27.01
C ALA A 71 2.02 -29.11 26.75
N SER A 72 0.75 -29.49 26.95
CA SER A 72 -0.37 -28.55 26.96
C SER A 72 -0.11 -27.51 28.05
N GLY A 73 0.20 -26.26 27.67
CA GLY A 73 0.31 -25.13 28.61
C GLY A 73 1.51 -24.20 28.43
N LYS A 74 2.41 -24.41 27.47
CA LYS A 74 3.51 -23.44 27.21
C LYS A 74 3.10 -22.43 26.14
N LYS A 75 3.25 -21.14 26.44
CA LYS A 75 3.01 -20.05 25.49
C LYS A 75 4.01 -20.14 24.34
N GLN A 76 3.56 -20.00 23.09
CA GLN A 76 4.44 -20.13 21.91
C GLN A 76 4.39 -18.88 21.01
N ALA A 77 5.55 -18.47 20.52
CA ALA A 77 5.70 -17.40 19.55
C ALA A 77 6.36 -17.95 18.27
N LEU A 78 5.73 -17.79 17.12
CA LEU A 78 6.31 -18.10 15.82
C LEU A 78 6.94 -16.84 15.22
N ILE A 79 8.23 -16.88 14.91
CA ILE A 79 8.97 -15.75 14.33
C ILE A 79 9.58 -16.16 12.99
N SER A 80 9.26 -15.43 11.93
CA SER A 80 9.82 -15.66 10.59
C SER A 80 10.03 -14.33 9.89
N LEU A 81 11.26 -13.81 9.91
CA LEU A 81 11.57 -12.49 9.38
C LEU A 81 12.55 -12.53 8.22
N SER A 82 12.27 -11.72 7.20
CA SER A 82 13.25 -11.32 6.20
C SER A 82 14.13 -10.19 6.72
N ASP A 83 13.53 -9.08 7.18
CA ASP A 83 14.24 -8.01 7.89
C ASP A 83 14.34 -8.34 9.39
N ARG A 84 15.57 -8.42 9.90
CA ARG A 84 15.88 -8.84 11.27
C ARG A 84 16.18 -7.67 12.20
N LYS A 85 15.82 -6.44 11.79
CA LYS A 85 15.91 -5.27 12.66
C LYS A 85 15.20 -5.52 14.00
N ASP A 86 15.87 -5.18 15.10
CA ASP A 86 15.41 -5.33 16.48
C ASP A 86 15.02 -6.77 16.91
N LEU A 87 15.45 -7.79 16.16
CA LEU A 87 15.14 -9.20 16.42
C LEU A 87 15.60 -9.66 17.83
N ALA A 88 16.78 -9.22 18.27
CA ALA A 88 17.31 -9.56 19.59
C ALA A 88 16.45 -8.99 20.73
N PHE A 89 15.94 -7.76 20.56
CA PHE A 89 15.05 -7.11 21.51
C PHE A 89 13.72 -7.87 21.64
N LEU A 90 13.10 -8.20 20.50
CA LEU A 90 11.88 -9.00 20.44
C LEU A 90 12.07 -10.38 21.08
N GLY A 91 13.08 -11.12 20.64
CA GLY A 91 13.32 -12.49 21.08
C GLY A 91 13.61 -12.58 22.58
N THR A 92 14.47 -11.69 23.09
CA THR A 92 14.77 -11.64 24.53
C THR A 92 13.54 -11.26 25.35
N GLY A 93 12.77 -10.28 24.89
CA GLY A 93 11.53 -9.85 25.56
C GLY A 93 10.49 -10.98 25.65
N LEU A 94 10.26 -11.70 24.56
CA LEU A 94 9.34 -12.84 24.54
C LEU A 94 9.82 -13.98 25.45
N GLN A 95 11.11 -14.30 25.42
CA GLN A 95 11.68 -15.35 26.28
C GLN A 95 11.56 -14.99 27.78
N GLN A 96 11.80 -13.73 28.15
CA GLN A 96 11.61 -13.24 29.52
C GLN A 96 10.16 -13.35 30.00
N LEU A 97 9.19 -13.27 29.07
CA LEU A 97 7.77 -13.46 29.34
C LEU A 97 7.34 -14.94 29.34
N GLY A 98 8.30 -15.87 29.21
CA GLY A 98 8.07 -17.32 29.26
C GLY A 98 7.56 -17.92 27.94
N TYR A 99 7.71 -17.22 26.81
CA TYR A 99 7.35 -17.77 25.50
C TYR A 99 8.43 -18.72 25.00
N THR A 100 7.99 -19.87 24.50
CA THR A 100 8.83 -20.74 23.67
C THR A 100 8.85 -20.18 22.25
N ILE A 101 10.04 -19.89 21.74
CA ILE A 101 10.19 -19.28 20.41
C ILE A 101 10.38 -20.39 19.38
N VAL A 102 9.53 -20.37 18.36
CA VAL A 102 9.59 -21.22 17.18
C VAL A 102 9.99 -20.36 15.99
N SER A 103 10.97 -20.76 15.21
CA SER A 103 11.47 -19.94 14.10
C SER A 103 12.01 -20.75 12.94
N THR A 104 12.03 -20.15 11.74
CA THR A 104 12.57 -20.73 10.51
C THR A 104 14.07 -20.48 10.38
N GLY A 105 14.80 -21.38 9.71
CA GLY A 105 16.25 -21.36 9.42
C GLY A 105 17.01 -20.06 9.73
N GLY A 106 17.08 -19.12 8.78
CA GLY A 106 17.90 -17.90 8.93
C GLY A 106 17.53 -17.01 10.12
N THR A 107 16.25 -16.94 10.47
CA THR A 107 15.75 -16.20 11.64
C THR A 107 16.12 -16.92 12.94
N ALA A 108 16.06 -18.25 12.95
CA ALA A 108 16.44 -19.08 14.10
C ALA A 108 17.92 -18.89 14.42
N SER A 109 18.81 -18.97 13.42
CA SER A 109 20.25 -18.75 13.62
C SER A 109 20.57 -17.35 14.16
N ALA A 110 19.84 -16.32 13.72
CA ALA A 110 20.03 -14.95 14.20
C ALA A 110 19.57 -14.77 15.66
N LEU A 111 18.45 -15.40 16.04
CA LEU A 111 17.97 -15.44 17.43
C LEU A 111 18.94 -16.20 18.34
N GLU A 112 19.40 -17.39 17.91
CA GLU A 112 20.39 -18.19 18.63
C GLU A 112 21.69 -17.39 18.86
N GLY A 113 22.15 -16.67 17.83
CA GLY A 113 23.30 -15.76 17.93
C GLY A 113 23.12 -14.61 18.93
N ALA A 114 21.88 -14.22 19.22
CA ALA A 114 21.53 -13.24 20.24
C ALA A 114 21.32 -13.86 21.64
N GLY A 115 21.57 -15.16 21.81
CA GLY A 115 21.39 -15.87 23.08
C GLY A 115 19.94 -16.29 23.37
N VAL A 116 19.06 -16.23 22.37
CA VAL A 116 17.65 -16.63 22.50
C VAL A 116 17.53 -18.13 22.17
N SER A 117 16.82 -18.87 23.02
CA SER A 117 16.55 -20.30 22.80
C SER A 117 15.43 -20.48 21.77
N VAL A 118 15.71 -21.26 20.73
CA VAL A 118 14.79 -21.43 19.59
C VAL A 118 14.51 -22.90 19.33
N THR A 119 13.23 -23.22 19.12
CA THR A 119 12.78 -24.46 18.49
C THR A 119 12.66 -24.21 16.99
N LYS A 120 13.33 -25.01 16.17
CA LYS A 120 13.28 -24.83 14.72
C LYS A 120 11.97 -25.38 14.16
N VAL A 121 11.41 -24.75 13.12
CA VAL A 121 10.14 -25.17 12.51
C VAL A 121 10.18 -26.64 12.06
N GLU A 122 11.31 -27.10 11.53
CA GLU A 122 11.51 -28.47 11.03
C GLU A 122 11.40 -29.52 12.16
N GLN A 123 11.72 -29.13 13.41
CA GLN A 123 11.55 -29.98 14.59
C GLN A 123 10.08 -30.16 14.95
N LEU A 124 9.25 -29.16 14.66
CA LEU A 124 7.81 -29.17 14.96
C LEU A 124 6.99 -29.78 13.82
N THR A 125 7.42 -29.62 12.57
CA THR A 125 6.73 -30.21 11.42
C THR A 125 7.17 -31.65 11.12
N HIS A 126 8.33 -32.06 11.62
CA HIS A 126 9.03 -33.29 11.21
C HIS A 126 9.21 -33.40 9.70
N PHE A 127 9.27 -32.26 9.02
CA PHE A 127 9.38 -32.16 7.57
C PHE A 127 10.56 -31.25 7.21
N PRO A 128 11.47 -31.68 6.32
CA PRO A 128 12.63 -30.88 5.95
C PRO A 128 12.22 -29.68 5.09
N GLU A 129 13.09 -28.68 5.03
CA GLU A 129 12.97 -27.62 4.03
C GLU A 129 13.09 -28.23 2.61
N MET A 130 12.17 -27.86 1.72
CA MET A 130 12.08 -28.38 0.36
C MET A 130 11.89 -27.25 -0.66
N LEU A 131 12.27 -27.53 -1.91
CA LEU A 131 12.10 -26.62 -3.06
C LEU A 131 12.75 -25.25 -2.77
N ASP A 132 14.00 -25.27 -2.33
CA ASP A 132 14.80 -24.07 -2.04
C ASP A 132 14.11 -23.10 -1.05
N GLY A 133 13.39 -23.65 -0.08
CA GLY A 133 12.72 -22.88 0.97
C GLY A 133 11.32 -22.39 0.64
N ARG A 134 10.79 -22.72 -0.55
CA ARG A 134 9.42 -22.37 -0.98
C ARG A 134 8.34 -22.99 -0.10
N VAL A 135 8.61 -24.16 0.50
CA VAL A 135 7.63 -24.93 1.30
C VAL A 135 8.17 -25.25 2.69
N LYS A 136 8.44 -24.21 3.48
CA LYS A 136 8.93 -24.35 4.87
C LYS A 136 7.82 -24.33 5.93
N THR A 137 6.83 -23.44 5.79
CA THR A 137 5.81 -23.16 6.83
C THR A 137 4.39 -23.51 6.41
N LEU A 138 4.17 -23.93 5.16
CA LEU A 138 2.88 -24.37 4.62
C LEU A 138 2.52 -25.77 5.13
N HIS A 139 2.40 -25.92 6.45
CA HIS A 139 2.20 -27.20 7.13
C HIS A 139 1.07 -27.13 8.16
N PRO A 140 0.26 -28.21 8.35
CA PRO A 140 -0.81 -28.23 9.34
C PRO A 140 -0.34 -28.01 10.77
N HIS A 141 0.88 -28.42 11.14
CA HIS A 141 1.39 -28.14 12.49
C HIS A 141 1.64 -26.65 12.74
N ILE A 142 1.84 -25.86 11.67
CA ILE A 142 1.96 -24.41 11.76
C ILE A 142 0.58 -23.77 11.69
N HIS A 143 -0.15 -24.00 10.60
CA HIS A 143 -1.44 -23.34 10.38
C HIS A 143 -2.54 -23.82 11.31
N GLY A 144 -2.54 -25.09 11.72
CA GLY A 144 -3.45 -25.62 12.73
C GLY A 144 -3.22 -24.95 14.10
N GLY A 145 -1.95 -24.80 14.49
CA GLY A 145 -1.58 -24.09 15.71
C GLY A 145 -1.95 -22.60 15.71
N ILE A 146 -2.00 -21.97 14.54
CA ILE A 146 -2.41 -20.57 14.37
C ILE A 146 -3.94 -20.43 14.29
N LEU A 147 -4.63 -21.30 13.55
CA LEU A 147 -6.05 -21.14 13.20
C LEU A 147 -7.03 -21.80 14.17
N ALA A 148 -6.56 -22.67 15.05
CA ALA A 148 -7.42 -23.29 16.04
C ALA A 148 -8.06 -22.23 16.93
N ARG A 149 -9.39 -22.28 17.00
CA ARG A 149 -10.17 -21.43 17.87
C ARG A 149 -10.19 -22.02 19.27
N ARG A 150 -9.65 -21.31 20.24
CA ARG A 150 -9.52 -21.80 21.62
C ARG A 150 -10.87 -21.91 22.33
N ASP A 151 -11.85 -21.15 21.86
CA ASP A 151 -13.25 -21.22 22.33
C ASP A 151 -14.05 -22.40 21.76
N GLN A 152 -13.48 -23.19 20.84
CA GLN A 152 -14.13 -24.35 20.23
C GLN A 152 -13.47 -25.65 20.71
N LYS A 153 -14.17 -26.40 21.57
CA LYS A 153 -13.65 -27.65 22.17
C LYS A 153 -13.12 -28.65 21.12
N HIS A 154 -13.87 -28.85 20.04
CA HIS A 154 -13.49 -29.80 18.97
C HIS A 154 -12.22 -29.38 18.20
N HIS A 155 -11.89 -28.09 18.12
CA HIS A 155 -10.61 -27.65 17.54
C HIS A 155 -9.45 -28.07 18.45
N MET A 156 -9.58 -27.84 19.76
CA MET A 156 -8.53 -28.17 20.72
C MET A 156 -8.33 -29.68 20.86
N GLU A 157 -9.41 -30.47 20.79
CA GLU A 157 -9.35 -31.93 20.72
C GLU A 157 -8.61 -32.40 19.45
N ALA A 158 -8.92 -31.83 18.28
CA ALA A 158 -8.23 -32.15 17.04
C ALA A 158 -6.73 -31.81 17.09
N LEU A 159 -6.36 -30.67 17.68
CA LEU A 159 -4.95 -30.33 17.90
C LEU A 159 -4.27 -31.36 18.80
N SER A 160 -4.89 -31.72 19.92
CA SER A 160 -4.33 -32.70 20.86
C SER A 160 -4.18 -34.09 20.24
N GLU A 161 -5.14 -34.53 19.45
CA GLU A 161 -5.11 -35.83 18.76
C GLU A 161 -3.94 -35.94 17.79
N HIS A 162 -3.59 -34.82 17.14
CA HIS A 162 -2.52 -34.76 16.13
C HIS A 162 -1.19 -34.22 16.69
N GLY A 163 -1.09 -34.00 18.00
CA GLY A 163 0.15 -33.49 18.61
C GLY A 163 0.52 -32.07 18.19
N ILE A 164 -0.45 -31.23 17.82
CA ILE A 164 -0.22 -29.87 17.34
C ILE A 164 -0.31 -28.87 18.50
N GLY A 165 0.75 -28.08 18.71
CA GLY A 165 0.78 -26.97 19.66
C GLY A 165 0.09 -25.70 19.12
N SER A 166 -0.41 -24.85 20.01
CA SER A 166 -1.02 -23.56 19.65
C SER A 166 0.00 -22.42 19.69
N PHE A 167 -0.12 -21.48 18.76
CA PHE A 167 0.64 -20.22 18.80
C PHE A 167 -0.18 -19.10 19.44
N ASP A 168 0.47 -18.28 20.25
CA ASP A 168 -0.10 -17.08 20.89
C ASP A 168 0.33 -15.81 20.17
N VAL A 169 1.54 -15.83 19.61
CA VAL A 169 2.15 -14.70 18.91
C VAL A 169 2.71 -15.21 17.59
N VAL A 170 2.49 -14.46 16.52
CA VAL A 170 3.09 -14.68 15.21
C VAL A 170 3.74 -13.37 14.80
N VAL A 171 5.04 -13.38 14.52
CA VAL A 171 5.79 -12.22 14.04
C VAL A 171 6.39 -12.56 12.69
N VAL A 172 5.90 -11.91 11.64
CA VAL A 172 6.28 -12.21 10.26
C VAL A 172 6.36 -10.91 9.47
N ASN A 173 7.52 -10.62 8.89
CA ASN A 173 7.65 -9.64 7.82
C ASN A 173 8.04 -10.35 6.51
N LEU A 174 7.57 -9.78 5.40
CA LEU A 174 7.70 -10.39 4.08
C LEU A 174 9.07 -10.14 3.48
N TYR A 175 9.40 -10.88 2.42
CA TYR A 175 10.54 -10.54 1.58
C TYR A 175 10.36 -9.12 1.02
N PRO A 176 11.43 -8.33 0.91
CA PRO A 176 11.36 -6.92 0.50
C PRO A 176 11.13 -6.82 -1.02
N PHE A 177 10.06 -7.44 -1.52
CA PHE A 177 9.72 -7.51 -2.95
C PHE A 177 9.64 -6.11 -3.54
N TYR A 178 8.94 -5.19 -2.86
CA TYR A 178 8.82 -3.80 -3.26
C TYR A 178 10.21 -3.17 -3.48
N ASP A 179 11.07 -3.18 -2.46
CA ASP A 179 12.41 -2.59 -2.55
C ASP A 179 13.29 -3.25 -3.62
N LYS A 180 13.14 -4.57 -3.81
CA LYS A 180 13.89 -5.35 -4.81
C LYS A 180 13.52 -4.94 -6.23
N VAL A 181 12.22 -4.90 -6.55
CA VAL A 181 11.75 -4.57 -7.91
C VAL A 181 11.87 -3.07 -8.22
N THR A 182 11.98 -2.23 -7.19
CA THR A 182 12.18 -0.78 -7.33
C THR A 182 13.64 -0.36 -7.23
N SER A 183 14.57 -1.31 -7.08
CA SER A 183 15.99 -1.02 -6.89
C SER A 183 16.64 -0.40 -8.14
N THR A 184 17.70 0.38 -7.93
CA THR A 184 18.44 1.05 -8.99
C THR A 184 19.08 0.02 -9.91
N GLY A 185 18.54 -0.14 -11.13
CA GLY A 185 18.98 -1.14 -12.10
C GLY A 185 17.91 -2.17 -12.46
N GLY A 186 16.79 -2.19 -11.73
CA GLY A 186 15.76 -3.21 -11.89
C GLY A 186 16.20 -4.56 -11.33
N ILE A 187 15.35 -5.56 -11.53
CA ILE A 187 15.59 -6.95 -11.16
C ILE A 187 15.27 -7.83 -12.36
N GLU A 188 16.04 -8.89 -12.56
CA GLU A 188 15.72 -9.90 -13.57
C GLU A 188 14.37 -10.55 -13.27
N PHE A 189 13.68 -11.01 -14.31
CA PHE A 189 12.33 -11.55 -14.17
C PHE A 189 12.30 -12.74 -13.20
N GLU A 190 13.21 -13.69 -13.38
CA GLU A 190 13.33 -14.89 -12.55
C GLU A 190 13.61 -14.54 -11.09
N ASP A 191 14.51 -13.58 -10.85
CA ASP A 191 14.81 -13.10 -9.50
C ASP A 191 13.58 -12.41 -8.87
N GLY A 192 12.81 -11.66 -9.64
CA GLY A 192 11.54 -11.10 -9.21
C GLY A 192 10.54 -12.17 -8.78
N ILE A 193 10.42 -13.25 -9.56
CA ILE A 193 9.57 -14.40 -9.23
C ILE A 193 10.00 -15.10 -7.94
N GLU A 194 11.30 -15.30 -7.70
CA GLU A 194 11.80 -15.92 -6.47
C GLU A 194 11.58 -15.05 -5.22
N ASN A 195 11.45 -13.73 -5.38
CA ASN A 195 11.16 -12.82 -4.27
C ASN A 195 9.66 -12.76 -3.91
N ILE A 196 8.79 -13.49 -4.61
CA ILE A 196 7.37 -13.59 -4.25
C ILE A 196 7.20 -14.60 -3.09
N ASP A 197 7.03 -14.09 -1.88
CA ASP A 197 6.73 -14.86 -0.68
C ASP A 197 5.32 -15.47 -0.71
N ILE A 198 5.23 -16.76 -0.38
CA ILE A 198 3.99 -17.52 -0.26
C ILE A 198 3.68 -17.85 1.20
N GLY A 199 4.68 -18.34 1.94
CA GLY A 199 4.52 -18.78 3.32
C GLY A 199 4.25 -17.62 4.28
N GLY A 200 4.92 -16.48 4.07
CA GLY A 200 4.73 -15.26 4.83
C GLY A 200 3.28 -14.77 4.81
N PRO A 201 2.71 -14.43 3.64
CA PRO A 201 1.32 -13.97 3.56
C PRO A 201 0.32 -14.99 4.08
N ALA A 202 0.57 -16.30 3.88
CA ALA A 202 -0.29 -17.35 4.42
C ALA A 202 -0.32 -17.33 5.97
N MET A 203 0.83 -17.20 6.63
CA MET A 203 0.92 -17.11 8.09
C MET A 203 0.31 -15.81 8.63
N ILE A 204 0.60 -14.68 7.98
CA ILE A 204 0.06 -13.36 8.36
C ILE A 204 -1.48 -13.39 8.31
N ARG A 205 -2.06 -13.84 7.20
CA ARG A 205 -3.52 -13.92 7.03
C ARG A 205 -4.16 -14.91 8.00
N ALA A 206 -3.50 -16.04 8.27
CA ALA A 206 -3.99 -17.02 9.23
C ALA A 206 -4.06 -16.44 10.66
N ALA A 207 -3.00 -15.78 11.11
CA ALA A 207 -2.94 -15.17 12.43
C ALA A 207 -3.90 -13.98 12.55
N ALA A 208 -3.96 -13.12 11.53
CA ALA A 208 -4.90 -11.99 11.50
C ALA A 208 -6.37 -12.44 11.50
N LYS A 209 -6.71 -13.54 10.80
CA LYS A 209 -8.04 -14.15 10.86
C LYS A 209 -8.38 -14.61 12.28
N ASN A 210 -7.42 -15.21 12.99
CA ASN A 210 -7.60 -15.72 14.35
C ASN A 210 -7.15 -14.73 15.44
N HIS A 211 -7.25 -13.42 15.17
CA HIS A 211 -6.73 -12.37 16.06
C HIS A 211 -7.29 -12.38 17.49
N LYS A 212 -8.47 -13.01 17.69
CA LYS A 212 -9.05 -13.24 19.00
C LYS A 212 -8.09 -14.01 19.91
N ASP A 213 -7.42 -15.02 19.36
CA ASP A 213 -6.57 -15.95 20.10
C ASP A 213 -5.07 -15.74 19.81
N VAL A 214 -4.72 -15.14 18.67
CA VAL A 214 -3.32 -14.97 18.21
C VAL A 214 -2.99 -13.49 17.96
N LEU A 215 -1.87 -13.00 18.48
CA LEU A 215 -1.34 -11.67 18.14
C LEU A 215 -0.46 -11.78 16.90
N ILE A 216 -0.74 -10.97 15.88
CA ILE A 216 0.06 -10.88 14.66
C ILE A 216 0.84 -9.57 14.63
N VAL A 217 2.14 -9.62 14.36
CA VAL A 217 2.98 -8.43 14.15
C VAL A 217 3.73 -8.57 12.84
N VAL A 218 3.68 -7.52 12.02
CA VAL A 218 4.30 -7.48 10.68
C VAL A 218 5.38 -6.42 10.52
N ASP A 219 5.62 -5.64 11.58
CA ASP A 219 6.47 -4.45 11.58
C ASP A 219 7.21 -4.35 12.92
N ASN A 220 8.50 -4.01 12.86
CA ASN A 220 9.34 -3.91 14.05
C ASN A 220 8.95 -2.74 14.96
N GLU A 221 8.29 -1.71 14.42
CA GLU A 221 7.78 -0.59 15.23
C GLU A 221 6.75 -1.03 16.28
N ASP A 222 6.05 -2.14 16.06
CA ASP A 222 5.05 -2.66 16.99
C ASP A 222 5.65 -3.59 18.08
N TYR A 223 6.95 -3.90 18.05
CA TYR A 223 7.56 -4.83 19.01
C TYR A 223 7.43 -4.36 20.45
N LEU A 224 7.67 -3.06 20.70
CA LEU A 224 7.53 -2.49 22.05
C LEU A 224 6.08 -2.61 22.54
N GLY A 225 5.12 -2.18 21.73
CA GLY A 225 3.70 -2.25 22.06
C GLY A 225 3.21 -3.68 22.28
N LEU A 226 3.72 -4.64 21.50
CA LEU A 226 3.46 -6.07 21.72
C LEU A 226 3.97 -6.52 23.09
N LEU A 227 5.23 -6.26 23.43
CA LEU A 227 5.82 -6.69 24.68
C LEU A 227 5.15 -6.05 25.90
N GLU A 228 4.73 -4.79 25.78
CA GLU A 228 3.94 -4.09 26.81
C GLU A 228 2.54 -4.71 26.96
N PHE A 229 1.85 -4.99 25.85
CA PHE A 229 0.57 -5.68 25.86
C PHE A 229 0.68 -7.05 26.55
N LEU A 230 1.73 -7.83 26.26
CA LEU A 230 1.95 -9.16 26.83
C LEU A 230 2.33 -9.15 28.32
N LYS A 231 2.86 -8.02 28.83
CA LYS A 231 3.14 -7.81 30.26
C LYS A 231 1.89 -7.42 31.06
N GLY A 232 0.90 -6.81 30.40
CA GLY A 232 -0.31 -6.34 31.04
C GLY A 232 -1.31 -7.46 31.36
N ASP A 233 -2.19 -7.19 32.32
CA ASP A 233 -3.26 -8.14 32.73
C ASP A 233 -4.56 -7.97 31.92
N ARG A 234 -4.60 -7.04 30.96
CA ARG A 234 -5.81 -6.72 30.19
C ARG A 234 -5.69 -7.22 28.76
N ASP A 235 -6.65 -8.06 28.38
CA ASP A 235 -6.80 -8.51 27.00
C ASP A 235 -7.58 -7.47 26.17
N ASP A 236 -6.88 -6.45 25.66
CA ASP A 236 -7.49 -5.42 24.82
C ASP A 236 -7.79 -5.93 23.40
N GLN A 237 -9.07 -6.18 23.16
CA GLN A 237 -9.59 -6.62 21.87
C GLN A 237 -9.43 -5.57 20.75
N GLN A 238 -9.33 -4.27 21.09
CA GLN A 238 -9.04 -3.24 20.09
C GLN A 238 -7.61 -3.32 19.60
N PHE A 239 -6.64 -3.55 20.50
CA PHE A 239 -5.24 -3.76 20.12
C PHE A 239 -5.08 -4.96 19.17
N ARG A 240 -5.70 -6.10 19.50
CA ARG A 240 -5.73 -7.29 18.63
C ARG A 240 -6.31 -7.00 17.24
N ARG A 241 -7.44 -6.30 17.19
CA ARG A 241 -8.07 -5.90 15.91
C ARG A 241 -7.19 -4.93 15.11
N LYS A 242 -6.51 -4.00 15.77
CA LYS A 242 -5.58 -3.07 15.12
C LYS A 242 -4.42 -3.81 14.47
N LEU A 243 -3.83 -4.76 15.19
CA LEU A 243 -2.78 -5.63 14.65
C LEU A 243 -3.27 -6.48 13.47
N ALA A 244 -4.47 -7.06 13.58
CA ALA A 244 -5.08 -7.81 12.48
C ALA A 244 -5.36 -6.96 11.24
N TRP A 245 -5.86 -5.73 11.43
CA TRP A 245 -6.05 -4.76 10.36
C TRP A 245 -4.72 -4.42 9.69
N LYS A 246 -3.67 -4.10 10.47
CA LYS A 246 -2.33 -3.80 9.94
C LYS A 246 -1.76 -4.97 9.14
N ALA A 247 -1.95 -6.20 9.62
CA ALA A 247 -1.54 -7.42 8.94
C ALA A 247 -2.23 -7.61 7.58
N PHE A 248 -3.55 -7.43 7.50
CA PHE A 248 -4.27 -7.49 6.22
C PHE A 248 -3.90 -6.33 5.28
N GLN A 249 -3.68 -5.12 5.81
CA GLN A 249 -3.22 -3.98 5.02
C GLN A 249 -1.81 -4.21 4.44
N HIS A 250 -0.93 -4.84 5.22
CA HIS A 250 0.42 -5.21 4.77
C HIS A 250 0.35 -6.20 3.60
N CYS A 251 -0.46 -7.27 3.72
CA CYS A 251 -0.68 -8.19 2.59
C CYS A 251 -1.32 -7.52 1.38
N ALA A 252 -2.32 -6.64 1.57
CA ALA A 252 -2.96 -5.94 0.46
C ALA A 252 -1.99 -5.04 -0.30
N SER A 253 -1.09 -4.35 0.41
CA SER A 253 -0.07 -3.49 -0.19
C SER A 253 0.98 -4.33 -0.92
N TYR A 254 1.40 -5.45 -0.33
CA TYR A 254 2.31 -6.41 -0.94
C TYR A 254 1.75 -7.00 -2.24
N ASP A 255 0.51 -7.50 -2.21
CA ASP A 255 -0.15 -8.08 -3.38
C ASP A 255 -0.38 -7.02 -4.47
N SER A 256 -0.64 -5.76 -4.09
CA SER A 256 -0.72 -4.65 -5.05
C SER A 256 0.60 -4.46 -5.80
N ALA A 257 1.73 -4.43 -5.08
CA ALA A 257 3.06 -4.33 -5.68
C ALA A 257 3.37 -5.53 -6.61
N VAL A 258 3.10 -6.76 -6.17
CA VAL A 258 3.30 -7.96 -6.99
C VAL A 258 2.45 -7.91 -8.26
N SER A 259 1.16 -7.55 -8.14
CA SER A 259 0.25 -7.47 -9.28
C SER A 259 0.66 -6.40 -10.29
N GLU A 260 1.09 -5.23 -9.82
CA GLU A 260 1.55 -4.14 -10.67
C GLU A 260 2.86 -4.52 -11.38
N TRP A 261 3.81 -5.12 -10.67
CA TRP A 261 5.06 -5.58 -11.25
C TRP A 261 4.84 -6.64 -12.33
N LEU A 262 4.00 -7.66 -12.06
CA LEU A 262 3.66 -8.70 -13.03
C LEU A 262 2.97 -8.12 -14.27
N TRP A 263 2.05 -7.17 -14.10
CA TRP A 263 1.41 -6.50 -15.23
C TRP A 263 2.43 -5.78 -16.13
N LYS A 264 3.41 -5.09 -15.55
CA LYS A 264 4.49 -4.42 -16.30
C LYS A 264 5.35 -5.38 -17.12
N GLN A 265 5.36 -6.68 -16.80
CA GLN A 265 6.07 -7.70 -17.58
C GLN A 265 5.26 -8.21 -18.78
N THR A 266 3.97 -7.86 -18.88
CA THR A 266 3.12 -8.26 -20.00
C THR A 266 3.33 -7.35 -21.21
N MET A 267 3.30 -7.91 -22.43
CA MET A 267 3.55 -7.15 -23.67
C MET A 267 2.31 -6.44 -24.24
N GLY A 268 1.22 -6.33 -23.48
CA GLY A 268 -0.08 -5.87 -23.97
C GLY A 268 -0.72 -4.84 -23.04
N ASP A 269 -1.15 -3.73 -23.63
CA ASP A 269 -1.91 -2.62 -23.05
C ASP A 269 -1.23 -1.70 -22.03
N LYS A 270 -1.41 -0.39 -22.23
CA LYS A 270 -0.92 0.66 -21.32
C LYS A 270 -1.65 0.70 -19.97
N PHE A 271 -2.87 0.14 -19.90
CA PHE A 271 -3.73 0.20 -18.72
C PHE A 271 -4.21 -1.21 -18.34
N PRO A 272 -4.01 -1.64 -17.07
CA PRO A 272 -4.51 -2.94 -16.63
C PRO A 272 -6.04 -2.94 -16.55
N PRO A 273 -6.71 -4.08 -16.86
CA PRO A 273 -8.16 -4.22 -16.69
C PRO A 273 -8.65 -4.03 -15.24
N SER A 274 -7.76 -4.23 -14.26
CA SER A 274 -8.01 -4.01 -12.83
C SER A 274 -6.76 -3.44 -12.18
N PHE A 275 -6.91 -2.46 -11.28
CA PHE A 275 -5.80 -1.76 -10.64
C PHE A 275 -6.10 -1.52 -9.16
N THR A 276 -5.08 -1.71 -8.32
CA THR A 276 -5.15 -1.47 -6.87
C THR A 276 -4.12 -0.42 -6.49
N VAL A 277 -4.55 0.62 -5.78
CA VAL A 277 -3.68 1.72 -5.32
C VAL A 277 -3.41 1.57 -3.83
N PRO A 278 -2.18 1.21 -3.41
CA PRO A 278 -1.82 1.21 -2.01
C PRO A 278 -1.50 2.65 -1.54
N LEU A 279 -2.28 3.14 -0.58
CA LEU A 279 -2.12 4.48 -0.01
C LEU A 279 -1.62 4.42 1.43
N GLU A 280 -0.64 5.27 1.76
CA GLU A 280 -0.15 5.45 3.13
C GLU A 280 -0.50 6.85 3.65
N LEU A 281 -1.07 6.92 4.87
CA LEU A 281 -1.39 8.21 5.49
C LEU A 281 -0.10 8.96 5.85
N LYS A 282 0.11 10.14 5.28
CA LYS A 282 1.22 11.04 5.65
C LYS A 282 0.82 12.02 6.75
N SER A 283 -0.39 12.57 6.69
CA SER A 283 -0.93 13.44 7.75
C SER A 283 -2.44 13.61 7.65
N SER A 284 -3.11 13.84 8.78
CA SER A 284 -4.45 14.45 8.79
C SER A 284 -4.34 15.94 8.45
N LEU A 285 -5.34 16.49 7.77
CA LEU A 285 -5.39 17.91 7.44
C LEU A 285 -6.38 18.64 8.35
N ARG A 286 -6.15 19.93 8.58
CA ARG A 286 -7.03 20.77 9.42
C ARG A 286 -8.50 20.74 8.96
N TYR A 287 -8.70 20.73 7.65
CA TYR A 287 -9.98 20.61 6.95
C TYR A 287 -9.72 20.34 5.46
N GLY A 288 -10.76 20.01 4.72
CA GLY A 288 -10.73 19.83 3.26
C GLY A 288 -10.68 21.14 2.51
N GLU A 289 -11.39 21.22 1.38
CA GLU A 289 -11.46 22.46 0.60
C GLU A 289 -12.08 23.61 1.41
N ASN A 290 -13.05 23.27 2.28
CA ASN A 290 -13.76 24.19 3.16
C ASN A 290 -13.69 23.73 4.64
N PRO A 291 -13.78 24.66 5.62
CA PRO A 291 -13.58 24.36 7.05
C PRO A 291 -14.47 23.28 7.67
N HIS A 292 -15.63 23.00 7.09
CA HIS A 292 -16.58 22.01 7.61
C HIS A 292 -16.32 20.58 7.10
N GLN A 293 -15.33 20.40 6.22
CA GLN A 293 -14.98 19.13 5.60
C GLN A 293 -13.75 18.54 6.29
N ASN A 294 -13.77 17.24 6.59
CA ASN A 294 -12.57 16.53 7.04
C ASN A 294 -11.67 16.20 5.84
N ALA A 295 -10.36 16.16 6.05
CA ALA A 295 -9.42 15.73 5.03
C ALA A 295 -8.16 15.10 5.63
N ALA A 296 -7.47 14.32 4.79
CA ALA A 296 -6.21 13.68 5.09
C ALA A 296 -5.36 13.60 3.82
N PHE A 297 -4.05 13.61 3.98
CA PHE A 297 -3.08 13.52 2.92
C PHE A 297 -2.45 12.13 2.91
N TYR A 298 -2.62 11.43 1.79
CA TYR A 298 -2.08 10.11 1.56
C TYR A 298 -1.01 10.15 0.47
N VAL A 299 -0.02 9.27 0.57
CA VAL A 299 1.02 9.05 -0.44
C VAL A 299 0.71 7.74 -1.16
N ASP A 300 0.78 7.77 -2.48
CA ASP A 300 0.69 6.59 -3.32
C ASP A 300 1.98 5.78 -3.23
N LYS A 301 1.84 4.49 -2.95
CA LYS A 301 2.94 3.51 -2.82
C LYS A 301 3.00 2.55 -3.98
N SER A 302 2.30 2.79 -5.09
CA SER A 302 2.48 2.04 -6.33
C SER A 302 3.94 2.07 -6.80
N ILE A 303 4.35 1.01 -7.50
CA ILE A 303 5.70 0.90 -8.07
C ILE A 303 5.90 1.98 -9.13
N SER A 304 4.85 2.38 -9.85
CA SER A 304 4.86 3.44 -10.87
C SER A 304 5.24 4.81 -10.32
N GLU A 305 4.98 5.05 -9.02
CA GLU A 305 5.23 6.33 -8.36
C GLU A 305 6.65 6.43 -7.80
N VAL A 306 7.42 5.35 -7.82
CA VAL A 306 8.80 5.37 -7.35
C VAL A 306 9.64 6.28 -8.25
N ASN A 307 10.26 7.29 -7.62
CA ASN A 307 11.03 8.34 -8.29
C ASN A 307 10.23 9.21 -9.27
N ALA A 308 8.89 9.16 -9.25
CA ALA A 308 8.05 10.04 -10.07
C ALA A 308 8.13 11.52 -9.64
N GLY A 309 8.53 11.77 -8.39
CA GLY A 309 8.64 13.10 -7.81
C GLY A 309 7.30 13.68 -7.35
N GLY A 310 7.11 14.99 -7.48
CA GLY A 310 5.85 15.66 -7.21
C GLY A 310 5.62 16.07 -5.74
N ILE A 311 4.47 16.69 -5.49
CA ILE A 311 4.16 17.33 -4.20
C ILE A 311 3.97 16.31 -3.06
N ALA A 312 3.58 15.08 -3.38
CA ALA A 312 3.40 14.03 -2.36
C ALA A 312 4.70 13.65 -1.65
N THR A 313 5.82 13.72 -2.35
CA THR A 313 7.16 13.42 -1.82
C THR A 313 7.93 14.67 -1.37
N ALA A 314 7.32 15.86 -1.48
CA ALA A 314 7.97 17.11 -1.10
C ALA A 314 8.33 17.18 0.40
N ILE A 315 9.45 17.85 0.67
CA ILE A 315 9.97 18.15 2.01
C ILE A 315 9.58 19.58 2.37
N GLN A 316 8.87 19.74 3.49
CA GLN A 316 8.52 21.06 4.02
C GLN A 316 9.67 21.59 4.89
N HIS A 317 10.44 22.54 4.38
CA HIS A 317 11.56 23.15 5.12
C HIS A 317 11.13 24.21 6.15
N HIS A 318 10.00 24.89 5.93
CA HIS A 318 9.52 25.96 6.80
C HIS A 318 8.01 26.18 6.68
N GLY A 319 7.46 27.04 7.54
CA GLY A 319 6.06 27.48 7.49
C GLY A 319 5.14 26.64 8.37
N LYS A 320 3.86 27.01 8.36
CA LYS A 320 2.79 26.25 9.03
C LYS A 320 2.46 24.99 8.22
N GLU A 321 1.80 24.04 8.84
CA GLU A 321 1.24 22.87 8.14
C GLU A 321 0.42 23.27 6.91
N MET A 322 0.62 22.52 5.82
CA MET A 322 -0.08 22.65 4.55
C MET A 322 -1.58 22.37 4.73
N SER A 323 -2.42 23.21 4.11
CA SER A 323 -3.86 22.93 3.98
C SER A 323 -4.16 22.11 2.72
N TYR A 324 -5.38 21.57 2.63
CA TYR A 324 -5.87 20.88 1.43
C TYR A 324 -5.67 21.71 0.15
N ASN A 325 -6.11 22.97 0.15
CA ASN A 325 -5.95 23.86 -1.00
C ASN A 325 -4.49 24.21 -1.29
N ASN A 326 -3.61 24.21 -0.28
CA ASN A 326 -2.18 24.41 -0.54
C ASN A 326 -1.56 23.22 -1.27
N TYR A 327 -2.00 21.99 -0.99
CA TYR A 327 -1.56 20.82 -1.76
C TYR A 327 -2.06 20.89 -3.21
N LEU A 328 -3.32 21.24 -3.44
CA LEU A 328 -3.88 21.40 -4.79
C LEU A 328 -3.17 22.50 -5.59
N ASP A 329 -2.98 23.68 -4.99
CA ASP A 329 -2.30 24.80 -5.66
C ASP A 329 -0.82 24.51 -5.88
N ALA A 330 -0.15 23.81 -4.95
CA ALA A 330 1.23 23.39 -5.13
C ALA A 330 1.38 22.37 -6.26
N ASP A 331 0.46 21.41 -6.37
CA ASP A 331 0.49 20.40 -7.43
C ASP A 331 0.25 21.04 -8.80
N ALA A 332 -0.75 21.92 -8.91
CA ALA A 332 -1.01 22.69 -10.12
C ALA A 332 0.19 23.57 -10.52
N ALA A 333 0.83 24.25 -9.55
CA ALA A 333 2.00 25.09 -9.81
C ALA A 333 3.22 24.25 -10.23
N TRP A 334 3.45 23.11 -9.59
CA TRP A 334 4.54 22.18 -9.89
C TRP A 334 4.41 21.59 -11.28
N ASN A 335 3.21 21.07 -11.63
CA ASN A 335 2.95 20.51 -12.95
C ASN A 335 3.12 21.57 -14.03
N CYS A 336 2.55 22.77 -13.84
CA CYS A 336 2.67 23.85 -14.82
C CYS A 336 4.13 24.30 -15.02
N VAL A 337 4.90 24.51 -13.95
CA VAL A 337 6.29 24.99 -14.10
C VAL A 337 7.20 23.92 -14.73
N SER A 338 6.89 22.64 -14.54
CA SER A 338 7.65 21.51 -15.09
C SER A 338 7.51 21.34 -16.61
N GLU A 339 6.51 21.98 -17.24
CA GLU A 339 6.36 21.98 -18.71
C GLU A 339 7.41 22.84 -19.44
N PHE A 340 8.12 23.72 -18.70
CA PHE A 340 9.06 24.67 -19.29
C PHE A 340 10.51 24.19 -19.15
N GLN A 341 11.28 24.33 -20.23
CA GLN A 341 12.72 24.01 -20.25
C GLN A 341 13.59 25.17 -19.76
N ASN A 342 13.19 26.42 -20.04
CA ASN A 342 13.91 27.62 -19.59
C ASN A 342 13.62 27.90 -18.12
N PRO A 343 14.50 28.61 -17.37
CA PRO A 343 14.18 29.01 -16.01
C PRO A 343 12.89 29.82 -15.96
N THR A 344 11.93 29.33 -15.18
CA THR A 344 10.53 29.75 -15.22
C THR A 344 9.96 29.88 -13.82
N CYS A 345 9.15 30.91 -13.62
CA CYS A 345 8.32 31.10 -12.43
C CYS A 345 6.85 30.98 -12.82
N VAL A 346 6.09 30.23 -12.03
CA VAL A 346 4.62 30.11 -12.11
C VAL A 346 4.01 30.53 -10.78
N ILE A 347 2.93 31.30 -10.81
CA ILE A 347 2.13 31.68 -9.65
C ILE A 347 0.71 31.19 -9.83
N VAL A 348 0.24 30.32 -8.94
CA VAL A 348 -1.10 29.72 -8.95
C VAL A 348 -1.92 30.23 -7.77
N LYS A 349 -3.21 30.39 -8.00
CA LYS A 349 -4.21 30.61 -6.94
C LYS A 349 -5.50 29.91 -7.30
N HIS A 350 -6.04 29.09 -6.39
CA HIS A 350 -7.23 28.28 -6.64
C HIS A 350 -7.10 27.49 -7.96
N THR A 351 -6.01 26.74 -8.08
CA THR A 351 -5.61 25.88 -9.20
C THR A 351 -5.43 26.57 -10.55
N ASN A 352 -5.54 27.91 -10.62
CA ASN A 352 -5.40 28.69 -11.84
C ASN A 352 -4.09 29.50 -11.85
N PRO A 353 -3.27 29.41 -12.93
CA PRO A 353 -2.11 30.29 -13.09
C PRO A 353 -2.55 31.74 -13.26
N CYS A 354 -2.15 32.60 -12.32
CA CYS A 354 -2.34 34.05 -12.42
C CYS A 354 -1.13 34.77 -13.02
N GLY A 355 0.01 34.10 -13.10
CA GLY A 355 1.22 34.64 -13.70
C GLY A 355 2.22 33.55 -14.06
N VAL A 356 2.81 33.65 -15.25
CA VAL A 356 3.86 32.75 -15.75
C VAL A 356 4.89 33.57 -16.51
N ALA A 357 6.18 33.35 -16.24
CA ALA A 357 7.24 33.98 -17.01
C ALA A 357 8.53 33.15 -17.00
N SER A 358 9.20 33.09 -18.15
CA SER A 358 10.52 32.47 -18.32
C SER A 358 11.59 33.53 -18.61
N ARG A 359 12.70 33.53 -17.86
CA ARG A 359 13.85 34.43 -18.04
C ARG A 359 15.12 33.74 -17.60
N GLY A 360 16.27 34.13 -18.15
CA GLY A 360 17.57 33.60 -17.70
C GLY A 360 17.88 33.93 -16.24
N ASP A 361 17.40 35.08 -15.76
CA ASP A 361 17.39 35.45 -14.34
C ASP A 361 16.04 35.07 -13.69
N ILE A 362 16.08 34.19 -12.69
CA ILE A 362 14.87 33.69 -12.01
C ILE A 362 14.15 34.77 -11.21
N LEU A 363 14.88 35.79 -10.73
CA LEU A 363 14.28 36.91 -10.02
C LEU A 363 13.51 37.82 -11.00
N GLU A 364 14.01 38.00 -12.22
CA GLU A 364 13.27 38.68 -13.28
C GLU A 364 12.02 37.87 -13.68
N ALA A 365 12.15 36.56 -13.85
CA ALA A 365 11.01 35.67 -14.11
C ALA A 365 9.92 35.83 -13.04
N TYR A 366 10.29 35.80 -11.76
CA TYR A 366 9.36 36.02 -10.65
C TYR A 366 8.65 37.38 -10.74
N ARG A 367 9.40 38.48 -10.94
CA ARG A 367 8.84 39.83 -11.03
C ARG A 367 7.85 39.96 -12.19
N LEU A 368 8.15 39.32 -13.33
CA LEU A 368 7.26 39.32 -14.49
C LEU A 368 6.03 38.45 -14.27
N ALA A 369 6.16 37.29 -13.62
CA ALA A 369 5.03 36.46 -13.24
C ALA A 369 4.07 37.22 -12.31
N VAL A 370 4.58 37.93 -11.29
CA VAL A 370 3.75 38.81 -10.43
C VAL A 370 3.05 39.91 -11.23
N LYS A 371 3.70 40.48 -12.25
CA LYS A 371 3.10 41.52 -13.11
C LYS A 371 1.98 41.00 -14.02
N GLY A 372 1.82 39.68 -14.19
CA GLY A 372 0.71 39.09 -14.95
C GLY A 372 -0.64 39.48 -14.34
N ASP A 373 -0.82 39.21 -13.05
CA ASP A 373 -1.93 39.70 -12.24
C ASP A 373 -1.48 39.88 -10.78
N PRO A 374 -1.05 41.10 -10.38
CA PRO A 374 -0.55 41.35 -9.03
C PRO A 374 -1.60 41.15 -7.94
N VAL A 375 -2.88 41.36 -8.25
CA VAL A 375 -3.98 41.25 -7.27
C VAL A 375 -4.24 39.78 -6.98
N SER A 376 -4.28 38.93 -8.01
CA SER A 376 -4.44 37.50 -7.85
C SER A 376 -3.19 36.83 -7.28
N ALA A 377 -1.99 37.31 -7.61
CA ALA A 377 -0.74 36.79 -7.06
C ALA A 377 -0.66 36.91 -5.53
N PHE A 378 -1.39 37.85 -4.92
CA PHE A 378 -1.46 37.96 -3.47
C PHE A 378 -2.09 36.70 -2.84
N GLY A 379 -1.29 36.01 -2.03
CA GLY A 379 -1.68 34.76 -1.35
C GLY A 379 -1.59 33.52 -2.23
N GLY A 380 -1.05 33.63 -3.45
CA GLY A 380 -0.82 32.49 -4.34
C GLY A 380 0.37 31.62 -3.94
N ILE A 381 0.42 30.41 -4.52
CA ILE A 381 1.56 29.51 -4.48
C ILE A 381 2.51 29.84 -5.63
N VAL A 382 3.80 29.90 -5.34
CA VAL A 382 4.85 30.22 -6.30
C VAL A 382 5.71 28.97 -6.51
N ALA A 383 5.93 28.59 -7.76
CA ALA A 383 6.79 27.48 -8.15
C ALA A 383 7.86 27.92 -9.15
N PHE A 384 9.02 27.27 -9.07
CA PHE A 384 10.17 27.48 -9.93
C PHE A 384 10.65 26.11 -10.45
N ASN A 385 11.10 26.02 -11.70
CA ASN A 385 11.69 24.79 -12.26
C ASN A 385 13.23 24.72 -12.12
N ILE A 386 13.82 25.65 -11.39
CA ILE A 386 15.23 25.65 -11.03
C ILE A 386 15.40 25.91 -9.54
N GLU A 387 16.59 25.62 -9.01
CA GLU A 387 16.94 25.92 -7.62
C GLU A 387 16.84 27.42 -7.33
N VAL A 388 16.27 27.76 -6.17
CA VAL A 388 16.12 29.14 -5.71
C VAL A 388 17.25 29.46 -4.73
N ASP A 389 18.11 30.41 -5.08
CA ASP A 389 19.22 30.84 -4.25
C ASP A 389 18.81 31.82 -3.14
N GLU A 390 19.77 32.17 -2.27
CA GLU A 390 19.58 33.11 -1.17
C GLU A 390 19.15 34.50 -1.68
N VAL A 391 19.74 34.97 -2.77
CA VAL A 391 19.44 36.30 -3.36
C VAL A 391 17.98 36.37 -3.83
N SER A 392 17.49 35.29 -4.44
CA SER A 392 16.09 35.16 -4.87
C SER A 392 15.14 34.99 -3.68
N CYS A 393 15.57 34.32 -2.61
CA CYS A 393 14.79 34.14 -1.38
C CYS A 393 14.59 35.45 -0.59
N VAL A 394 15.64 36.28 -0.46
CA VAL A 394 15.60 37.53 0.33
C VAL A 394 14.57 38.52 -0.23
N TYR A 395 14.36 38.56 -1.55
CA TYR A 395 13.39 39.46 -2.19
C TYR A 395 11.94 39.20 -1.75
N ARG A 396 11.57 37.96 -1.37
CA ARG A 396 10.22 37.64 -0.85
C ARG A 396 9.97 38.26 0.53
N PHE A 397 11.01 38.49 1.33
CA PHE A 397 10.89 39.08 2.67
C PHE A 397 10.88 40.61 2.67
N GLN A 398 11.40 41.27 1.63
CA GLN A 398 11.37 42.73 1.52
C GLN A 398 10.02 43.29 1.02
N VAL A 399 9.24 42.53 0.25
CA VAL A 399 7.90 42.98 -0.23
C VAL A 399 6.82 42.84 0.87
N ARG A 400 7.18 42.30 2.04
CA ARG A 400 6.33 42.26 3.26
C ARG A 400 6.87 43.15 4.39
N ARG A 401 7.44 44.31 4.06
CA ARG A 401 7.59 45.42 5.02
C ARG A 401 6.76 46.61 4.60
#